data_AF-A0A077HM02-F1
#
_entry.id   AF-A0A077HM02-F1
#
_cell.length_a   1.000
_cell.length_b   1.000
_cell.length_c   1.000
_cell.angle_alpha   90.00
_cell.angle_beta   90.00
_cell.angle_gamma   90.00
#
_symmetry.space_group_name_H-M   'P 1'
#
loop_
_entity.id
_entity.type
_entity.pdbx_description
1 polymer ?
#
loop_
_entity_poly.entity_id
_entity_poly.type
_entity_poly.pdbx_seq_one_letter_code
_entity_poly.pdbx_strand_id
1 'polypeptide(L)'
;MRIVSFALAAVFSLIAVAAVYTSLPGWAGTAAIVAAGLFLALGFYEQYKAREEEIPELNSEQRETVQRMKAEGNVQLAVQQVQLWFRVATPEDAARIVREA
;
A
#
# COMPACT_ATOMS: atom_id res chain seq x y z
N MET A 1 13.09 -2.42 1.29
CA MET A 1 13.37 -3.16 0.04
C MET A 1 12.62 -2.62 -1.18
N ARG A 2 11.48 -1.92 -1.00
CA ARG A 2 10.69 -1.18 -2.01
C ARG A 2 11.43 -0.54 -3.19
N ILE A 3 12.43 0.32 -2.93
CA ILE A 3 13.16 1.04 -3.99
C ILE A 3 14.02 0.08 -4.81
N VAL A 4 14.52 -0.99 -4.19
CA VAL A 4 15.39 -1.98 -4.82
C VAL A 4 14.60 -2.83 -5.82
N SER A 5 13.37 -3.23 -5.49
CA SER A 5 12.51 -4.04 -6.37
C SER A 5 12.10 -3.26 -7.62
N PHE A 6 11.68 -2.00 -7.48
CA PHE A 6 11.35 -1.14 -8.62
C PHE A 6 12.61 -0.71 -9.42
N ALA A 7 13.74 -0.48 -8.75
CA ALA A 7 15.01 -0.20 -9.43
C ALA A 7 15.49 -1.42 -10.22
N LEU A 8 15.37 -2.65 -9.69
CA LEU A 8 15.69 -3.87 -10.44
C LEU A 8 14.77 -4.02 -11.66
N ALA A 9 13.46 -3.81 -11.51
CA ALA A 9 12.53 -3.87 -12.64
C ALA A 9 12.88 -2.85 -13.73
N ALA A 10 13.25 -1.62 -13.35
CA ALA A 10 13.71 -0.59 -14.28
C ALA A 10 15.03 -0.99 -14.98
N VAL A 11 15.99 -1.53 -14.23
CA VAL A 11 17.29 -2.00 -14.77
C VAL A 11 17.09 -3.18 -15.73
N PHE A 12 16.28 -4.18 -15.38
CA PHE A 12 15.99 -5.32 -16.27
C PHE A 12 15.21 -4.91 -17.52
N SER A 13 14.29 -3.94 -17.40
CA SER A 13 13.61 -3.37 -18.57
C SER A 13 14.58 -2.65 -19.52
N LEU A 14 15.52 -1.86 -18.97
CA LEU A 14 16.57 -1.20 -19.76
C LEU A 14 17.52 -2.22 -20.42
N ILE A 15 17.87 -3.31 -19.72
CA ILE A 15 18.68 -4.40 -20.28
C ILE A 15 17.91 -5.12 -21.40
N ALA A 16 16.60 -5.33 -21.26
CA ALA A 16 15.77 -5.93 -22.31
C ALA A 16 15.74 -5.07 -23.59
N VAL A 17 15.60 -3.75 -23.45
CA VAL A 17 15.67 -2.81 -24.57
C VAL A 17 17.06 -2.83 -25.20
N ALA A 18 18.13 -2.78 -24.38
CA ALA A 18 19.50 -2.85 -24.88
C ALA A 18 19.80 -4.17 -25.60
N ALA A 19 19.23 -5.28 -25.13
CA ALA A 19 19.41 -6.60 -25.72
C ALA A 19 18.92 -6.69 -27.16
N VAL A 20 17.85 -5.96 -27.51
CA VAL A 20 17.32 -5.86 -28.88
C VAL A 20 18.32 -5.16 -29.83
N TYR A 21 19.13 -4.25 -29.31
CA TYR A 21 20.16 -3.53 -30.09
C TYR A 21 21.53 -4.21 -30.08
N THR A 22 21.65 -5.39 -29.47
CA THR A 22 22.89 -6.18 -29.40
C THR A 22 22.68 -7.56 -30.03
N SER A 23 23.77 -8.27 -30.35
CA SER A 23 23.74 -9.61 -30.95
C SER A 23 23.36 -10.74 -29.97
N LEU A 24 22.58 -10.41 -28.93
CA LEU A 24 22.11 -11.40 -27.97
C LEU A 24 21.10 -12.35 -28.65
N PRO A 25 21.09 -13.64 -28.27
CA PRO A 25 20.17 -14.60 -28.85
C PRO A 25 18.73 -14.15 -28.60
N GLY A 26 17.87 -14.24 -29.62
CA GLY A 26 16.53 -13.59 -29.62
C GLY A 26 15.61 -13.95 -28.45
N TRP A 27 15.85 -15.08 -27.77
CA TRP A 27 15.10 -15.48 -26.57
C TRP A 27 15.52 -14.73 -25.30
N ALA A 28 16.73 -14.14 -25.27
CA ALA A 28 17.27 -13.44 -24.11
C ALA A 28 16.48 -12.16 -23.79
N GLY A 29 16.02 -11.43 -24.82
CA GLY A 29 15.15 -10.27 -24.64
C GLY A 29 13.80 -10.65 -24.02
N THR A 30 13.19 -11.74 -24.49
CA THR A 30 11.93 -12.25 -23.93
C THR A 30 12.11 -12.69 -22.47
N ALA A 31 13.18 -13.41 -22.15
CA ALA A 31 13.49 -13.83 -20.78
C ALA A 31 13.68 -12.63 -19.84
N ALA A 32 14.35 -11.56 -20.30
CA ALA A 32 14.55 -10.34 -19.52
C ALA A 32 13.24 -9.59 -19.26
N ILE A 33 12.33 -9.53 -20.24
CA ILE A 33 11.00 -8.92 -20.06
C ILE A 33 10.16 -9.70 -19.05
N VAL A 34 10.17 -11.04 -19.14
CA VAL A 34 9.46 -11.90 -18.18
C VAL A 34 10.00 -11.70 -16.77
N ALA A 35 11.33 -11.67 -16.61
CA ALA A 35 11.95 -11.39 -15.32
C ALA A 35 11.57 -10.00 -14.78
N ALA A 36 11.60 -8.96 -15.61
CA ALA A 36 11.19 -7.60 -15.22
C ALA A 36 9.73 -7.56 -14.76
N GLY A 37 8.83 -8.25 -15.47
CA GLY A 37 7.42 -8.37 -15.09
C GLY A 37 7.22 -9.05 -13.74
N LEU A 38 7.97 -10.12 -13.46
CA LEU A 38 7.92 -10.81 -12.16
C LEU A 38 8.40 -9.91 -11.01
N PHE A 39 9.50 -9.18 -11.20
CA PHE A 39 9.99 -8.24 -10.19
C PHE A 39 9.03 -7.08 -9.94
N LEU A 40 8.36 -6.60 -10.99
CA LEU A 40 7.32 -5.57 -10.88
C LEU A 40 6.12 -6.08 -10.05
N ALA A 41 5.62 -7.28 -10.36
CA ALA A 41 4.51 -7.89 -9.64
C ALA A 41 4.85 -8.11 -8.15
N LEU A 42 6.07 -8.55 -7.86
CA LEU A 42 6.53 -8.77 -6.49
C LEU A 42 6.65 -7.43 -5.72
N GLY A 43 7.13 -6.37 -6.38
CA GLY A 43 7.15 -5.02 -5.80
C GLY A 43 5.75 -4.48 -5.47
N PHE A 44 4.75 -4.74 -6.32
CA PHE A 44 3.36 -4.39 -6.03
C PHE A 44 2.75 -5.23 -4.91
N TYR A 45 3.07 -6.53 -4.85
CA TYR A 45 2.60 -7.40 -3.77
C TYR A 45 3.14 -6.95 -2.40
N GLU A 46 4.43 -6.60 -2.32
CA GLU A 46 5.02 -6.04 -1.10
C GLU A 46 4.36 -4.70 -0.71
N GLN A 47 4.04 -3.84 -1.69
CA GLN A 47 3.34 -2.59 -1.44
C GLN A 47 1.92 -2.81 -0.89
N TYR A 48 1.21 -3.79 -1.44
CA TYR A 48 -0.13 -4.14 -0.98
C TYR A 48 -0.09 -4.66 0.45
N LYS A 49 0.80 -5.61 0.75
CA LYS A 49 0.95 -6.17 2.09
C LYS A 49 1.35 -5.13 3.13
N ALA A 50 2.26 -4.22 2.80
CA ALA A 50 2.67 -3.15 3.71
C ALA A 50 1.55 -2.14 3.98
N ARG A 51 0.62 -1.94 3.04
CA ARG A 51 -0.58 -1.12 3.27
C ARG A 51 -1.58 -1.79 4.20
N GLU A 52 -1.70 -3.12 4.16
CA GLU A 52 -2.57 -3.86 5.09
C GLU A 52 -2.06 -3.80 6.54
N GLU A 53 -0.76 -3.63 6.76
CA GLU A 53 -0.15 -3.52 8.08
C GLU A 53 -0.27 -2.12 8.73
N GLU A 54 -0.65 -1.07 7.97
CA GLU A 54 -1.01 0.23 8.56
C GLU A 54 -2.40 0.14 9.19
N ILE A 55 -2.51 -0.57 10.31
CA ILE A 55 -3.70 -0.49 11.17
C ILE A 55 -3.79 0.96 11.67
N PRO A 56 -4.87 1.69 11.36
CA PRO A 56 -4.97 3.08 11.76
C PRO A 56 -5.23 3.18 13.27
N GLU A 57 -4.18 3.46 14.04
CA GLU A 57 -4.28 3.73 15.47
C GLU A 57 -4.60 5.20 15.73
N LEU A 58 -5.55 5.47 16.64
CA LEU A 58 -5.86 6.82 17.08
C LEU A 58 -4.74 7.37 17.95
N ASN A 59 -4.30 8.59 17.64
CA ASN A 59 -3.46 9.37 18.55
C ASN A 59 -4.26 9.82 19.80
N SER A 60 -3.58 10.36 20.82
CA SER A 60 -4.22 10.77 22.09
C SER A 60 -5.32 11.81 21.89
N GLU A 61 -5.10 12.80 21.03
CA GLU A 61 -6.06 13.89 20.76
C GLU A 61 -7.31 13.38 20.00
N GLN A 62 -7.10 12.49 19.03
CA GLN A 62 -8.17 11.82 18.29
C GLN A 62 -8.98 10.91 19.22
N ARG A 63 -8.33 10.21 20.16
CA ARG A 63 -9.00 9.36 21.15
C ARG A 63 -9.88 10.18 22.09
N GLU A 64 -9.38 11.29 22.63
CA GLU A 64 -10.18 12.20 23.46
C GLU A 64 -11.40 12.73 22.70
N THR A 65 -11.20 13.08 21.43
CA THR A 65 -12.28 13.56 20.58
C THR A 65 -13.34 12.47 20.34
N VAL A 66 -12.94 11.24 20.03
CA VAL A 66 -13.86 10.10 19.85
C VAL A 66 -14.59 9.78 21.16
N GLN A 67 -13.89 9.79 22.30
CA GLN A 67 -14.51 9.56 23.61
C GLN A 67 -15.53 10.64 23.97
N ARG A 68 -15.24 11.92 23.67
CA ARG A 68 -16.20 13.02 23.84
C ARG A 68 -17.45 12.80 22.98
N MET A 69 -17.28 12.48 21.70
CA MET A 69 -18.41 12.20 20.81
C MET A 69 -19.23 10.98 21.26
N LYS A 70 -18.58 9.94 21.81
CA LYS A 70 -19.28 8.79 22.41
C LYS A 70 -20.09 9.18 23.64
N ALA A 71 -19.52 10.00 24.53
CA ALA A 71 -20.19 10.49 25.73
C ALA A 71 -21.43 11.35 25.38
N GLU A 72 -21.38 12.07 24.27
CA GLU A 72 -22.50 12.86 23.73
C GLU A 72 -23.55 12.01 22.99
N GLY A 73 -23.33 10.70 22.83
CA GLY A 73 -24.21 9.80 22.07
C GLY A 73 -24.03 9.84 20.54
N ASN A 74 -23.07 10.62 20.05
CA ASN A 74 -22.81 10.88 18.64
C ASN A 74 -21.88 9.82 17.98
N VAL A 75 -22.16 8.54 18.22
CA VAL A 75 -21.30 7.43 17.75
C VAL A 75 -21.18 7.39 16.22
N GLN A 76 -22.27 7.67 15.49
CA GLN A 76 -22.26 7.69 14.03
C GLN A 76 -21.31 8.77 13.46
N LEU A 77 -21.30 9.95 14.09
CA LEU A 77 -20.42 11.06 13.72
C LEU A 77 -18.96 10.74 14.07
N ALA A 78 -18.71 10.06 15.19
CA ALA A 78 -17.37 9.60 15.53
C ALA A 78 -16.81 8.64 14.45
N VAL A 79 -17.63 7.73 13.92
CA VAL A 79 -17.22 6.84 12.82
C VAL A 79 -16.88 7.61 11.55
N GLN A 80 -17.71 8.60 11.18
CA GLN A 80 -17.43 9.47 10.02
C GLN A 80 -16.15 10.29 10.23
N GLN A 81 -15.91 10.78 11.44
CA GLN A 81 -14.71 11.53 11.78
C GLN A 81 -13.45 10.66 11.65
N VAL A 82 -13.51 9.39 12.08
CA VAL A 82 -12.41 8.43 11.91
C VAL A 82 -12.18 8.12 10.44
N GLN A 83 -13.22 7.99 9.61
CA GLN A 83 -13.08 7.83 8.16
C GLN A 83 -12.45 9.06 7.48
N LEU A 84 -12.71 10.28 7.99
CA LEU A 84 -12.07 11.49 7.49
C LEU A 84 -10.57 11.53 7.82
N TRP A 85 -10.19 11.06 9.01
CA TRP A 85 -8.78 10.99 9.42
C TRP A 85 -8.02 9.86 8.73
N PHE A 86 -8.65 8.71 8.53
CA PHE A 86 -8.04 7.54 7.91
C PHE A 86 -8.74 7.23 6.59
N ARG A 87 -8.25 7.86 5.50
CA ARG A 87 -8.77 7.64 4.14
C ARG A 87 -8.79 6.19 3.67
N VAL A 88 -7.98 5.33 4.28
CA VAL A 88 -7.85 3.90 3.98
C VAL A 88 -8.70 3.02 4.88
N ALA A 89 -9.24 3.55 5.98
CA ALA A 89 -10.08 2.77 6.88
C ALA A 89 -11.44 2.49 6.24
N THR A 90 -11.81 1.22 6.18
CA THR A 90 -13.16 0.84 5.77
C THR A 90 -14.18 1.32 6.83
N PRO A 91 -15.48 1.41 6.48
CA PRO A 91 -16.50 1.75 7.46
C PRO A 91 -16.53 0.82 8.68
N GLU A 92 -16.21 -0.45 8.46
CA GLU A 92 -16.13 -1.48 9.49
C GLU A 92 -14.92 -1.26 10.41
N ASP A 93 -13.76 -0.92 9.84
CA ASP A 93 -12.56 -0.57 10.60
C ASP A 93 -12.76 0.68 11.44
N ALA A 94 -13.35 1.72 10.87
CA ALA A 94 -13.65 2.95 11.59
C ALA A 94 -14.63 2.70 12.75
N ALA A 95 -15.65 1.87 12.55
CA ALA A 95 -16.58 1.47 13.60
C ALA A 95 -15.91 0.63 14.70
N ARG A 96 -14.98 -0.26 14.34
CA ARG A 96 -14.16 -1.01 15.29
C ARG A 96 -13.27 -0.09 16.12
N ILE A 97 -12.56 0.83 15.47
CA ILE A 97 -11.69 1.82 16.11
C ILE A 97 -12.49 2.67 17.12
N VAL A 98 -13.67 3.15 16.75
CA VAL A 98 -14.54 3.91 17.67
C VAL A 98 -15.05 3.05 18.84
N ARG A 99 -15.30 1.76 18.62
CA ARG A 99 -15.73 0.83 19.67
C ARG A 99 -14.62 0.56 20.68
N GLU A 100 -13.39 0.43 20.22
CA GLU A 100 -12.18 0.12 20.99
C GLU A 100 -11.52 1.35 21.64
N ALA A 101 -11.85 2.57 21.18
CA ALA A 101 -11.42 3.85 21.73
C ALA A 101 -12.09 4.24 23.05
#